data_AF-A0A8J6LJJ4-F1
#
_entry.id   AF-A0A8J6LJJ4-F1
#
_cell.length_a   1.000
_cell.length_b   1.000
_cell.length_c   1.000
_cell.angle_alpha   90.00
_cell.angle_beta   90.00
_cell.angle_gamma   90.00
#
_symmetry.space_group_name_H-M   'P 1'
#
loop_
_entity.id
_entity.type
_entity.pdbx_description
1 polymer ?
#
loop_
_entity_poly.entity_id
_entity_poly.type
_entity_poly.pdbx_seq_one_letter_code
_entity_poly.pdbx_strand_id
1 'polypeptide(L)' 'MINKYKIFDVHIHIFPDKIAQKAVENIGRYYQIDMYENGTVDALLESGRQLGVDRLS' A
#
# COMPACT_ATOMS: atom_id res chain seq x y z
N MET A 1 -20.67 -1.39 6.53
CA MET A 1 -20.74 -0.15 7.33
C MET A 1 -20.95 1.02 6.38
N ILE A 2 -21.87 1.93 6.66
CA ILE A 2 -22.00 3.16 5.84
C ILE A 2 -21.00 4.16 6.42
N ASN A 3 -19.87 4.35 5.74
CA ASN A 3 -18.88 5.35 6.14
C ASN A 3 -19.48 6.75 5.93
N LYS A 4 -19.39 7.59 6.97
CA LYS A 4 -19.90 8.99 6.94
C LYS A 4 -19.20 9.84 5.88
N TYR A 5 -17.97 9.47 5.53
CA TYR A 5 -17.14 10.15 4.55
C TYR A 5 -16.55 9.14 3.57
N LYS A 6 -16.32 9.56 2.33
CA LYS A 6 -15.55 8.77 1.37
C LYS A 6 -14.06 8.99 1.61
N ILE A 7 -13.31 7.90 1.70
CA ILE A 7 -11.87 7.91 1.92
C ILE A 7 -11.17 7.57 0.60
N PHE A 8 -10.25 8.42 0.19
CA PHE A 8 -9.44 8.26 -1.01
C PHE A 8 -7.98 8.19 -0.61
N ASP A 9 -7.32 7.10 -0.96
CA ASP A 9 -5.86 7.02 -0.92
C ASP A 9 -5.31 7.42 -2.29
N VAL A 10 -4.40 8.39 -2.28
CA VAL A 10 -3.79 8.99 -3.47
C VAL A 10 -2.29 8.77 -3.53
N HIS A 11 -1.71 8.10 -2.54
CA HIS A 11 -0.28 7.86 -2.48
C HIS A 11 -0.02 6.43 -2.02
N ILE A 12 0.15 5.56 -3.00
CA ILE A 12 0.45 4.15 -2.80
C ILE A 12 1.78 3.80 -3.49
N HIS A 13 2.52 2.86 -2.91
CA HIS A 13 3.72 2.30 -3.53
C HIS A 13 3.47 0.85 -3.93
N ILE A 14 3.18 0.64 -5.21
CA ILE A 14 3.02 -0.69 -5.82
C ILE A 14 4.09 -0.95 -6.87
N PHE A 15 4.53 -2.20 -6.95
CA PHE A 15 5.54 -2.65 -7.89
C PHE A 15 5.11 -3.96 -8.55
N PRO A 16 5.62 -4.32 -9.74
CA PRO A 16 5.43 -5.65 -10.29
C PRO A 16 5.90 -6.72 -9.30
N ASP A 17 5.13 -7.80 -9.12
CA ASP A 17 5.35 -8.83 -8.09
C ASP A 17 6.79 -9.36 -8.07
N LYS A 18 7.39 -9.55 -9.26
CA LYS A 18 8.76 -10.04 -9.41
C LYS A 18 9.83 -9.17 -8.75
N ILE A 19 9.54 -7.89 -8.50
CA ILE A 19 10.49 -6.92 -7.93
C ILE A 19 9.99 -6.26 -6.64
N ALA A 20 8.74 -6.53 -6.21
CA ALA A 20 8.09 -5.78 -5.13
C ALA A 20 8.87 -5.84 -3.81
N GLN A 21 9.23 -7.04 -3.35
CA GLN A 21 10.01 -7.20 -2.12
C GLN A 21 11.34 -6.43 -2.18
N LYS A 22 12.10 -6.58 -3.27
CA LYS A 22 13.39 -5.90 -3.44
C LYS A 22 13.24 -4.37 -3.48
N ALA A 23 12.17 -3.87 -4.11
CA ALA A 23 11.88 -2.45 -4.19
C ALA A 23 11.56 -1.88 -2.80
N VAL A 24 10.68 -2.55 -2.05
CA VAL A 24 10.32 -2.20 -0.67
C VAL A 24 11.53 -2.20 0.24
N GLU A 25 12.36 -3.25 0.20
CA GLU A 25 13.59 -3.30 0.99
C GLU A 25 14.59 -2.18 0.64
N ASN A 26 14.75 -1.88 -0.65
CA ASN A 26 15.62 -0.79 -1.10
C ASN A 26 15.13 0.58 -0.60
N ILE A 27 13.82 0.84 -0.69
CA ILE A 27 13.20 2.07 -0.20
C ILE A 27 13.35 2.18 1.31
N GLY A 28 13.06 1.09 2.04
CA GLY A 28 13.24 1.04 3.49
C GLY A 28 14.69 1.33 3.91
N ARG A 29 15.67 0.71 3.24
CA ARG A 29 17.09 1.00 3.46
C ARG A 29 17.45 2.46 3.18
N TYR A 30 16.92 3.04 2.09
CA TYR A 30 17.20 4.43 1.70
C TYR A 30 16.70 5.42 2.76
N TYR A 31 15.48 5.22 3.26
CA TYR A 31 14.89 6.06 4.30
C TYR A 31 15.25 5.62 5.73
N GLN A 32 16.01 4.53 5.89
CA GLN A 32 16.39 3.93 7.17
C GLN A 32 15.16 3.59 8.05
N ILE A 33 14.09 3.09 7.42
CA ILE A 33 12.84 2.70 8.08
C ILE A 33 12.37 1.35 7.55
N ASP A 34 11.72 0.56 8.41
CA ASP A 34 11.06 -0.67 7.98
C ASP A 34 9.74 -0.33 7.28
N MET A 35 9.60 -0.81 6.04
CA MET A 35 8.36 -0.63 5.27
C MET A 35 7.28 -1.57 5.80
N TYR A 36 6.07 -1.03 5.99
CA TYR A 36 4.95 -1.77 6.56
C TYR A 36 4.33 -2.79 5.58
N GLU A 37 4.27 -2.44 4.29
CA GLU A 37 3.67 -3.26 3.24
C GLU A 37 4.71 -3.85 2.29
N ASN A 38 4.35 -4.95 1.61
CA ASN A 38 5.23 -5.67 0.68
C ASN A 38 5.23 -5.11 -0.76
N GLY A 39 4.45 -4.07 -1.02
CA GLY A 39 4.41 -3.35 -2.30
C GLY A 39 3.67 -4.07 -3.43
N THR A 40 2.85 -5.10 -3.13
CA THR A 40 2.01 -5.78 -4.13
C THR A 40 0.60 -5.18 -4.20
N VAL A 41 -0.06 -5.38 -5.33
CA VAL A 41 -1.47 -4.96 -5.51
C VAL A 41 -2.40 -5.68 -4.55
N ASP A 42 -2.17 -6.97 -4.30
CA ASP A 42 -3.01 -7.77 -3.40
C ASP A 42 -2.97 -7.26 -1.96
N ALA A 43 -1.77 -6.93 -1.46
CA ALA A 43 -1.61 -6.38 -0.12
C ALA A 43 -2.31 -5.02 0.02
N LEU A 44 -2.15 -4.15 -0.99
CA LEU A 44 -2.83 -2.85 -1.05
C LEU A 44 -4.36 -3.00 -0.99
N LEU A 45 -4.93 -3.90 -1.81
CA LEU A 45 -6.38 -4.10 -1.87
C LEU A 45 -6.92 -4.68 -0.56
N GLU A 46 -6.17 -5.57 0.10
CA GLU A 46 -6.55 -6.10 1.41
C GLU A 46 -6.52 -5.02 2.49
N SER A 47 -5.43 -4.25 2.56
CA SER A 47 -5.28 -3.14 3.50
C SER A 47 -6.38 -2.08 3.31
N GLY A 48 -6.65 -1.69 2.06
CA GLY A 48 -7.72 -0.74 1.72
C GLY A 48 -9.12 -1.23 2.14
N ARG A 49 -9.41 -2.53 2.00
CA ARG A 49 -10.67 -3.13 2.48
C ARG A 49 -10.80 -3.07 4.00
N GLN A 50 -9.73 -3.39 4.72
CA GLN A 50 -9.71 -3.37 6.19
C GLN A 50 -9.91 -1.95 6.75
N LEU A 51 -9.34 -0.96 6.08
CA LEU A 51 -9.44 0.45 6.45
C LEU A 51 -10.73 1.13 5.97
N GLY A 52 -11.51 0.47 5.11
CA GLY A 52 -12.73 1.03 4.53
C GLY A 52 -12.45 2.18 3.53
N VAL A 53 -11.35 2.08 2.79
CA VAL A 53 -10.99 3.03 1.72
C VAL A 53 -11.87 2.78 0.50
N ASP A 54 -12.51 3.83 -0.01
CA ASP A 54 -13.45 3.74 -1.13
C ASP A 54 -12.75 3.74 -2.50
N ARG A 55 -11.56 4.35 -2.59
CA ARG A 55 -10.75 4.39 -3.81
C ARG A 55 -9.28 4.50 -3.48
N LEU A 56 -8.49 3.72 -4.21
CA LEU A 56 -7.04 3.72 -4.25
C LEU A 56 -6.62 4.23 -5.64
N SER A 57 -5.63 5.13 -5.70
CA SER A 57 -5.14 5.71 -6.95
C SER A 57 -3.62 5.70 -7.03
#